data_AF-A0AAD8HTM5-F1
#
_entry.id   AF-A0AAD8HTM5-F1
#
_cell.length_a   1.000
_cell.length_b   1.000
_cell.length_c   1.000
_cell.angle_alpha   90.00
_cell.angle_beta   90.00
_cell.angle_gamma   90.00
#
_symmetry.space_group_name_H-M   'P 1'
#
loop_
_entity.id
_entity.type
_entity.pdbx_description
1 polymer ?
#
loop_
_entity_poly.entity_id
_entity_poly.type
_entity_poly.pdbx_seq_one_letter_code
_entity_poly.pdbx_strand_id
1 'polypeptide(L)'
;MKIPPAFSPPPPISPSHFIANDTNGTQNKDSKESSERPAETMYNEPDGTQNKDSKESSELPAETMYNEPDGMQNNDLKKSTDLPAGTMDIEPNECKTLTRKKAINTGLAFDQNPSPIQVMHNMSDDELASRALSVDHENDQNEIVPKIAFMFLARGDLPLAPLWDLFFKGQEGHYSIYVHTQPTFNGTFPENSVFHGRRIPSKPVEWANFTMIKAEKRLLANALLDTSNQRFVLLSESCIPLFNFPTVYSYLINSTQNFVEAYDLRGSGGRGRYNLRMMPEITLEQWRKGSQWFQIDRELALQIISDRKYIALFKKFSKPARYSDEHYIPTFVSMKFWERNSNRTLTWVDWAFGRAAHPTSFGRLQVTIKLLKGMRSGRKCTYNGKKTNVCCLFARKFLPSALDRLLKIAPKIMKF
;
A
#
# COMPACT_ATOMS: atom_id res chain seq x y z
N MET A 1 -26.05 33.09 -26.65
CA MET A 1 -25.01 32.23 -26.01
C MET A 1 -25.46 30.78 -26.12
N LYS A 2 -24.74 29.95 -26.88
CA LYS A 2 -25.06 28.52 -27.04
C LYS A 2 -24.58 27.76 -25.81
N ILE A 3 -25.47 26.98 -25.22
CA ILE A 3 -25.22 26.05 -24.12
C ILE A 3 -24.30 24.93 -24.67
N PRO A 4 -23.15 24.62 -24.03
CA PRO A 4 -22.30 23.53 -24.47
C PRO A 4 -23.01 22.17 -24.27
N PRO A 5 -22.79 21.19 -25.16
CA PRO A 5 -23.45 19.89 -25.08
C PRO A 5 -22.98 19.10 -23.86
N ALA A 6 -23.92 18.34 -23.29
CA ALA A 6 -23.69 17.42 -22.20
C ALA A 6 -22.61 16.37 -22.57
N PHE A 7 -21.67 16.14 -21.65
CA PHE A 7 -20.68 15.09 -21.76
C PHE A 7 -21.34 13.72 -21.96
N SER A 8 -20.98 13.02 -23.03
CA SER A 8 -21.39 11.63 -23.25
C SER A 8 -20.86 10.72 -22.13
N PRO A 9 -21.68 9.82 -21.56
CA PRO A 9 -21.19 8.85 -20.59
C PRO A 9 -20.19 7.89 -21.25
N PRO A 10 -19.15 7.43 -20.52
CA PRO A 10 -18.18 6.49 -21.06
C PRO A 10 -18.82 5.13 -21.39
N PRO A 11 -18.28 4.38 -22.37
CA PRO A 11 -18.82 3.08 -22.75
C PRO A 11 -18.76 2.08 -21.57
N PRO A 12 -19.73 1.16 -21.46
CA PRO A 12 -19.69 0.10 -20.46
C PRO A 12 -18.49 -0.82 -20.74
N ILE A 13 -17.58 -0.93 -19.78
CA ILE A 13 -16.46 -1.87 -19.86
C ILE A 13 -16.94 -3.21 -19.30
N SER A 14 -16.95 -4.23 -20.17
CA SER A 14 -17.31 -5.60 -19.81
C SER A 14 -16.33 -6.20 -18.78
N PRO A 15 -16.79 -7.08 -17.88
CA PRO A 15 -15.92 -7.77 -16.94
C PRO A 15 -14.82 -8.54 -17.69
N SER A 16 -13.57 -8.38 -17.27
CA SER A 16 -12.54 -9.36 -17.61
C SER A 16 -12.86 -10.65 -16.84
N HIS A 17 -12.96 -11.77 -17.57
CA HIS A 17 -13.37 -13.07 -17.05
C HIS A 17 -12.62 -13.45 -15.77
N PHE A 18 -13.34 -13.49 -14.65
CA PHE A 18 -13.01 -14.37 -13.54
C PHE A 18 -13.41 -15.79 -13.97
N ILE A 19 -12.42 -16.61 -14.31
CA ILE A 19 -12.62 -18.05 -14.45
C ILE A 19 -12.60 -18.60 -13.02
N ALA A 20 -13.79 -18.91 -12.49
CA ALA A 20 -13.92 -19.94 -11.47
C ALA A 20 -13.62 -21.28 -12.14
N ASN A 21 -12.73 -22.07 -11.57
CA ASN A 21 -12.51 -23.45 -12.01
C ASN A 21 -13.73 -24.28 -11.60
N ASP A 22 -14.60 -24.58 -12.56
CA ASP A 22 -15.66 -25.57 -12.40
C ASP A 22 -15.07 -26.99 -12.51
N THR A 23 -15.15 -27.76 -11.42
CA THR A 23 -15.11 -29.22 -11.48
C THR A 23 -16.54 -29.74 -11.41
N ASN A 24 -16.99 -30.32 -12.52
CA ASN A 24 -18.26 -31.04 -12.66
C ASN A 24 -18.40 -32.18 -11.64
N GLY A 25 -19.58 -32.25 -11.01
CA GLY A 25 -20.08 -33.39 -10.25
C GLY A 25 -21.60 -33.37 -10.27
N THR A 26 -22.16 -34.12 -11.21
CA THR A 26 -23.59 -34.34 -11.45
C THR A 26 -24.24 -35.13 -10.30
N GLN A 27 -25.39 -34.69 -9.77
CA GLN A 27 -26.65 -35.47 -9.75
C GLN A 27 -27.82 -34.79 -8.99
N ASN A 28 -28.95 -34.72 -9.71
CA ASN A 28 -30.36 -34.88 -9.34
C ASN A 28 -31.09 -34.04 -8.27
N LYS A 29 -32.05 -33.25 -8.81
CA LYS A 29 -33.48 -33.10 -8.47
C LYS A 29 -33.96 -33.57 -7.08
N ASP A 30 -34.60 -32.67 -6.34
CA ASP A 30 -36.07 -32.68 -6.21
C ASP A 30 -36.62 -31.39 -5.57
N SER A 31 -37.90 -31.16 -5.83
CA SER A 31 -38.69 -29.98 -5.54
C SER A 31 -39.43 -30.10 -4.21
N LYS A 32 -39.57 -29.00 -3.46
CA LYS A 32 -40.79 -28.65 -2.71
C LYS A 32 -40.71 -27.26 -2.07
N GLU A 33 -41.87 -26.64 -2.06
CA GLU A 33 -42.21 -25.27 -1.67
C GLU A 33 -42.68 -25.19 -0.21
N SER A 34 -42.68 -23.96 0.33
CA SER A 34 -43.40 -23.44 1.50
C SER A 34 -42.79 -23.63 2.91
N SER A 35 -42.44 -22.50 3.55
CA SER A 35 -43.20 -21.91 4.67
C SER A 35 -42.41 -20.79 5.37
N GLU A 36 -43.14 -19.78 5.85
CA GLU A 36 -42.65 -18.55 6.46
C GLU A 36 -42.21 -18.70 7.94
N ARG A 37 -41.14 -17.97 8.30
CA ARG A 37 -40.83 -17.25 9.58
C ARG A 37 -40.65 -18.05 10.90
N PRO A 38 -40.08 -17.44 11.98
CA PRO A 38 -39.50 -16.10 12.16
C PRO A 38 -38.07 -16.10 12.79
N ALA A 39 -37.57 -14.89 13.05
CA ALA A 39 -36.29 -14.54 13.67
C ALA A 39 -36.15 -14.95 15.15
N GLU A 40 -34.93 -15.33 15.53
CA GLU A 40 -34.42 -15.41 16.93
C GLU A 40 -32.98 -14.88 16.93
N THR A 41 -32.75 -13.68 17.48
CA THR A 41 -32.28 -13.36 18.84
C THR A 41 -30.81 -13.63 19.14
N MET A 42 -30.18 -12.53 19.58
CA MET A 42 -28.85 -12.38 20.14
C MET A 42 -28.57 -13.38 21.27
N TYR A 43 -27.36 -13.93 21.28
CA TYR A 43 -26.74 -14.44 22.51
C TYR A 43 -25.51 -13.60 22.84
N ASN A 44 -25.63 -12.87 23.95
CA ASN A 44 -24.53 -12.35 24.74
C ASN A 44 -23.90 -13.51 25.51
N GLU A 45 -22.57 -13.61 25.54
CA GLU A 45 -21.86 -14.39 26.56
C GLU A 45 -21.42 -13.46 27.70
N PRO A 46 -21.41 -13.95 28.96
CA PRO A 46 -21.30 -13.11 30.13
C PRO A 46 -19.85 -12.90 30.58
N ASP A 47 -19.69 -11.78 31.28
CA ASP A 47 -18.54 -11.40 32.10
C ASP A 47 -18.52 -12.23 33.41
N GLY A 48 -17.33 -12.52 33.95
CA GLY A 48 -17.17 -13.38 35.13
C GLY A 48 -15.73 -13.58 35.62
N THR A 49 -15.21 -12.54 36.28
CA THR A 49 -14.30 -12.51 37.45
C THR A 49 -13.40 -13.71 37.84
N GLN A 50 -12.10 -13.39 37.91
CA GLN A 50 -11.08 -13.68 38.95
C GLN A 50 -11.13 -14.97 39.79
N ASN A 51 -10.00 -15.69 39.80
CA ASN A 51 -9.31 -16.07 41.05
C ASN A 51 -7.81 -16.27 40.85
N LYS A 52 -7.02 -15.72 41.78
CA LYS A 52 -5.59 -15.97 42.01
C LYS A 52 -5.44 -17.23 42.87
N ASP A 53 -4.39 -18.03 42.65
CA ASP A 53 -3.28 -18.16 43.61
C ASP A 53 -2.24 -19.22 43.18
N SER A 54 -1.00 -18.74 43.18
CA SER A 54 0.32 -19.36 43.38
C SER A 54 0.47 -20.87 43.64
N LYS A 55 1.47 -21.47 42.99
CA LYS A 55 2.60 -22.13 43.68
C LYS A 55 3.84 -22.29 42.79
N GLU A 56 4.96 -22.24 43.48
CA GLU A 56 6.36 -22.02 43.10
C GLU A 56 7.18 -23.30 43.39
N SER A 57 8.21 -23.57 42.58
CA SER A 57 9.39 -24.44 42.88
C SER A 57 10.32 -24.47 41.65
N SER A 58 11.42 -23.70 41.63
CA SER A 58 12.82 -24.07 41.98
C SER A 58 13.52 -24.96 40.92
N GLU A 59 14.48 -24.45 40.14
CA GLU A 59 15.97 -24.52 40.32
C GLU A 59 16.54 -25.96 40.21
N LEU A 60 17.66 -26.34 39.58
CA LEU A 60 18.85 -25.77 38.89
C LEU A 60 19.55 -26.98 38.13
N PRO A 61 20.87 -27.05 37.81
CA PRO A 61 21.48 -26.80 36.49
C PRO A 61 22.35 -27.98 35.94
N ALA A 62 23.03 -27.82 34.78
CA ALA A 62 24.45 -28.18 34.57
C ALA A 62 24.90 -28.13 33.09
N GLU A 63 26.15 -27.69 32.92
CA GLU A 63 26.97 -27.50 31.72
C GLU A 63 27.52 -28.81 31.10
N THR A 64 28.00 -28.72 29.85
CA THR A 64 29.36 -29.12 29.37
C THR A 64 29.43 -28.93 27.84
N MET A 65 30.23 -27.99 27.32
CA MET A 65 31.61 -28.15 26.80
C MET A 65 31.81 -29.35 25.85
N TYR A 66 32.19 -29.08 24.59
CA TYR A 66 33.32 -29.73 23.91
C TYR A 66 33.87 -28.84 22.78
N ASN A 67 35.20 -28.81 22.72
CA ASN A 67 36.09 -27.95 21.95
C ASN A 67 36.31 -28.43 20.50
N GLU A 68 36.82 -27.50 19.69
CA GLU A 68 37.61 -27.73 18.48
C GLU A 68 38.85 -28.62 18.72
N PRO A 69 39.48 -29.08 17.63
CA PRO A 69 40.93 -28.94 17.58
C PRO A 69 41.46 -28.28 16.29
N ASP A 70 42.54 -27.54 16.52
CA ASP A 70 43.47 -26.86 15.62
C ASP A 70 44.16 -27.75 14.55
N GLY A 71 44.51 -27.11 13.44
CA GLY A 71 45.93 -26.83 13.10
C GLY A 71 46.70 -27.77 12.15
N MET A 72 47.06 -27.22 10.97
CA MET A 72 48.41 -27.14 10.33
C MET A 72 48.25 -26.88 8.81
N GLN A 73 48.67 -25.72 8.26
CA GLN A 73 50.02 -25.36 7.74
C GLN A 73 50.60 -26.43 6.77
N ASN A 74 51.15 -26.16 5.58
CA ASN A 74 51.83 -24.97 5.05
C ASN A 74 52.20 -25.19 3.55
N ASN A 75 52.69 -24.10 2.90
CA ASN A 75 53.62 -24.02 1.75
C ASN A 75 53.09 -23.70 0.33
N ASP A 76 53.20 -22.41 0.00
CA ASP A 76 54.09 -21.80 -1.01
C ASP A 76 54.30 -22.45 -2.38
N LEU A 77 54.01 -21.69 -3.45
CA LEU A 77 55.01 -21.39 -4.50
C LEU A 77 54.72 -20.08 -5.28
N LYS A 78 55.80 -19.30 -5.46
CA LYS A 78 56.02 -18.05 -6.22
C LYS A 78 55.69 -18.19 -7.74
N LYS A 79 55.58 -17.20 -8.63
CA LYS A 79 56.39 -15.96 -8.85
C LYS A 79 55.86 -15.17 -10.09
N SER A 80 56.05 -13.83 -10.09
CA SER A 80 56.28 -12.86 -11.21
C SER A 80 55.29 -12.75 -12.39
N THR A 81 54.96 -11.58 -12.96
CA THR A 81 55.83 -10.56 -13.60
C THR A 81 55.14 -9.20 -13.79
N ASP A 82 55.96 -8.20 -14.12
CA ASP A 82 55.79 -6.74 -14.12
C ASP A 82 54.94 -6.06 -15.23
N LEU A 83 54.60 -4.81 -14.90
CA LEU A 83 54.23 -3.54 -15.60
C LEU A 83 54.79 -3.30 -17.05
N PRO A 84 54.36 -2.27 -17.84
CA PRO A 84 54.04 -0.89 -17.39
C PRO A 84 52.96 -0.06 -18.12
N ALA A 85 52.72 1.10 -17.50
CA ALA A 85 51.93 2.25 -17.96
C ALA A 85 52.72 3.13 -18.95
N GLY A 86 52.00 3.78 -19.88
CA GLY A 86 52.52 4.78 -20.81
C GLY A 86 51.82 6.12 -20.64
N THR A 87 52.61 7.16 -20.42
CA THR A 87 52.30 8.60 -20.43
C THR A 87 52.37 9.18 -21.84
N MET A 88 51.54 10.17 -22.15
CA MET A 88 51.75 11.09 -23.28
C MET A 88 51.21 12.48 -22.94
N ASP A 89 52.12 13.44 -22.89
CA ASP A 89 51.91 14.88 -22.70
C ASP A 89 51.56 15.55 -24.03
N ILE A 90 50.52 16.41 -24.08
CA ILE A 90 50.38 17.53 -25.04
C ILE A 90 49.56 18.66 -24.37
N GLU A 91 50.14 19.85 -24.30
CA GLU A 91 49.48 21.17 -24.10
C GLU A 91 50.22 22.20 -24.99
N PRO A 92 49.71 23.43 -25.24
CA PRO A 92 48.35 23.98 -25.07
C PRO A 92 47.88 24.82 -26.30
N ASN A 93 46.63 25.31 -26.27
CA ASN A 93 46.25 26.56 -26.94
C ASN A 93 45.19 27.31 -26.11
N GLU A 94 45.46 28.59 -25.87
CA GLU A 94 44.79 29.51 -24.94
C GLU A 94 43.38 29.95 -25.36
N CYS A 95 42.51 30.24 -24.38
CA CYS A 95 41.78 31.53 -24.35
C CYS A 95 41.21 31.88 -22.95
N LYS A 96 41.91 32.78 -22.26
CA LYS A 96 41.46 33.92 -21.43
C LYS A 96 40.49 33.70 -20.24
N THR A 97 41.13 33.65 -19.08
CA THR A 97 40.81 34.26 -17.76
C THR A 97 39.54 35.12 -17.61
N LEU A 98 38.75 34.76 -16.59
CA LEU A 98 38.25 35.72 -15.60
C LEU A 98 38.30 35.12 -14.18
N THR A 99 39.00 35.83 -13.32
CA THR A 99 39.37 35.49 -11.94
C THR A 99 38.18 35.44 -11.00
N ARG A 100 38.05 34.36 -10.21
CA ARG A 100 37.22 34.34 -8.99
C ARG A 100 38.07 33.90 -7.80
N LYS A 101 38.03 34.72 -6.76
CA LYS A 101 38.86 34.69 -5.55
C LYS A 101 38.83 33.31 -4.86
N LYS A 102 40.01 32.90 -4.41
CA LYS A 102 40.27 31.70 -3.59
C LYS A 102 39.57 31.88 -2.23
N ALA A 103 38.59 31.03 -1.93
CA ALA A 103 38.11 30.81 -0.57
C ALA A 103 38.65 29.45 -0.11
N ILE A 104 39.55 29.49 0.87
CA ILE A 104 39.93 28.35 1.69
C ILE A 104 38.85 28.27 2.77
N ASN A 105 38.12 27.15 2.91
CA ASN A 105 38.19 26.35 4.12
C ASN A 105 37.27 25.11 4.10
N THR A 106 37.82 24.06 4.71
CA THR A 106 37.17 22.99 5.48
C THR A 106 36.11 22.13 4.80
N GLY A 107 36.50 20.88 4.53
CA GLY A 107 35.56 19.79 4.37
C GLY A 107 34.65 19.70 5.58
N LEU A 108 33.36 19.81 5.33
CA LEU A 108 32.30 19.32 6.19
C LEU A 108 31.62 18.22 5.38
N ALA A 109 31.72 17.00 5.88
CA ALA A 109 30.87 15.91 5.43
C ALA A 109 29.42 16.39 5.60
N PHE A 110 28.71 16.58 4.48
CA PHE A 110 27.29 16.81 4.50
C PHE A 110 26.63 15.51 4.98
N ASP A 111 26.14 15.54 6.21
CA ASP A 111 25.24 14.53 6.74
C ASP A 111 23.93 14.62 5.94
N GLN A 112 23.81 13.81 4.89
CA GLN A 112 22.62 13.73 4.03
C GLN A 112 21.51 12.91 4.70
N ASN A 113 21.14 13.28 5.92
CA ASN A 113 19.90 12.79 6.52
C ASN A 113 18.83 13.86 6.34
N PRO A 114 17.90 13.74 5.39
CA PRO A 114 16.77 14.66 5.33
C PRO A 114 16.05 14.60 6.66
N SER A 115 15.90 15.78 7.30
CA SER A 115 15.24 15.94 8.59
C SER A 115 13.99 15.07 8.69
N PRO A 116 13.75 14.36 9.82
CA PRO A 116 12.60 13.48 9.96
C PRO A 116 11.33 14.24 9.60
N ILE A 117 10.56 13.71 8.63
CA ILE A 117 9.23 14.24 8.31
C ILE A 117 8.47 14.30 9.64
N GLN A 118 8.12 15.50 10.09
CA GLN A 118 7.37 15.67 11.33
C GLN A 118 5.92 15.27 11.05
N VAL A 119 5.64 13.98 11.22
CA VAL A 119 4.32 13.39 10.91
C VAL A 119 3.26 13.80 11.95
N MET A 120 3.68 14.14 13.17
CA MET A 120 2.78 14.53 14.26
C MET A 120 2.47 16.04 14.20
N HIS A 121 1.18 16.37 14.27
CA HIS A 121 0.68 17.75 14.23
C HIS A 121 -0.68 17.86 14.94
N ASN A 122 -1.14 19.08 15.22
CA ASN A 122 -2.45 19.34 15.84
C ASN A 122 -3.53 19.86 14.86
N MET A 123 -3.22 19.94 13.56
CA MET A 123 -4.20 20.35 12.54
C MET A 123 -5.43 19.44 12.50
N SER A 124 -6.60 20.04 12.35
CA SER A 124 -7.84 19.37 11.97
C SER A 124 -7.78 18.79 10.55
N ASP A 125 -8.75 17.95 10.17
CA ASP A 125 -8.76 17.34 8.82
C ASP A 125 -8.89 18.41 7.71
N ASP A 126 -9.62 19.50 7.99
CA ASP A 126 -9.81 20.59 7.03
C ASP A 126 -8.57 21.49 6.93
N GLU A 127 -7.93 21.83 8.05
CA GLU A 127 -6.66 22.58 8.06
C GLU A 127 -5.54 21.79 7.38
N LEU A 128 -5.45 20.48 7.67
CA LEU A 128 -4.47 19.59 7.04
C LEU A 128 -4.68 19.52 5.53
N ALA A 129 -5.94 19.37 5.08
CA ALA A 129 -6.26 19.36 3.66
C ALA A 129 -5.92 20.71 2.99
N SER A 130 -6.28 21.83 3.63
CA SER A 130 -5.94 23.17 3.13
C SER A 130 -4.43 23.36 3.04
N ARG A 131 -3.68 22.96 4.08
CA ARG A 131 -2.22 23.04 4.06
C ARG A 131 -1.62 22.21 2.93
N ALA A 132 -2.07 20.97 2.76
CA ALA A 132 -1.61 20.09 1.68
C ALA A 132 -1.91 20.63 0.27
N LEU A 133 -3.00 21.38 0.11
CA LEU A 133 -3.37 22.04 -1.15
C LEU A 133 -2.58 23.34 -1.41
N SER A 134 -2.05 23.97 -0.37
CA SER A 134 -1.25 25.20 -0.43
C SER A 134 0.25 24.96 -0.32
N VAL A 135 0.70 23.70 -0.33
CA VAL A 135 2.14 23.42 -0.41
C VAL A 135 2.59 23.73 -1.84
N ASP A 136 3.15 24.92 -2.02
CA ASP A 136 3.74 25.33 -3.29
C ASP A 136 5.08 24.61 -3.51
N HIS A 137 5.36 24.33 -4.78
CA HIS A 137 6.71 24.01 -5.25
C HIS A 137 7.52 25.29 -5.27
N GLU A 138 7.82 25.89 -4.11
CA GLU A 138 8.78 26.99 -4.08
C GLU A 138 10.14 26.43 -4.51
N ASN A 139 10.44 26.59 -5.80
CA ASN A 139 11.74 26.70 -6.47
C ASN A 139 12.96 26.15 -5.71
N ASP A 140 12.86 24.92 -5.21
CA ASP A 140 14.01 24.25 -4.64
C ASP A 140 14.87 23.87 -5.85
N GLN A 141 15.98 24.60 -6.04
CA GLN A 141 16.95 24.39 -7.13
C GLN A 141 17.64 23.02 -7.05
N ASN A 142 17.15 22.13 -6.17
CA ASN A 142 17.57 20.77 -6.01
C ASN A 142 16.65 19.84 -6.81
N GLU A 143 17.25 18.90 -7.53
CA GLU A 143 16.55 17.85 -8.24
C GLU A 143 15.72 17.01 -7.25
N ILE A 144 14.39 17.24 -7.21
CA ILE A 144 13.50 16.52 -6.30
C ILE A 144 13.43 15.06 -6.75
N VAL A 145 14.06 14.17 -5.98
CA VAL A 145 13.95 12.72 -6.18
C VAL A 145 12.52 12.29 -5.85
N PRO A 146 11.76 11.73 -6.81
CA PRO A 146 10.36 11.40 -6.60
C PRO A 146 10.23 10.22 -5.63
N LYS A 147 9.38 10.36 -4.62
CA LYS A 147 9.12 9.32 -3.61
C LYS A 147 7.78 8.62 -3.82
N ILE A 148 7.69 7.42 -3.26
CA ILE A 148 6.42 6.71 -3.04
C ILE A 148 6.02 6.85 -1.58
N ALA A 149 4.82 7.39 -1.33
CA ALA A 149 4.16 7.36 -0.04
C ALA A 149 3.46 6.02 0.18
N PHE A 150 3.96 5.24 1.12
CA PHE A 150 3.31 4.02 1.59
C PHE A 150 2.43 4.35 2.81
N MET A 151 1.12 4.26 2.62
CA MET A 151 0.12 4.61 3.61
C MET A 151 -0.52 3.34 4.17
N PHE A 152 -0.29 3.08 5.45
CA PHE A 152 -0.82 1.92 6.16
C PHE A 152 -2.04 2.32 6.98
N LEU A 153 -3.19 1.74 6.64
CA LEU A 153 -4.41 1.82 7.43
C LEU A 153 -4.56 0.52 8.22
N ALA A 154 -4.25 0.57 9.52
CA ALA A 154 -4.22 -0.58 10.40
C ALA A 154 -5.14 -0.38 11.61
N ARG A 155 -5.55 -1.48 12.23
CA ARG A 155 -6.31 -1.41 13.50
C ARG A 155 -5.40 -1.21 14.71
N GLY A 156 -4.17 -1.70 14.64
CA GLY A 156 -3.18 -1.60 15.72
C GLY A 156 -1.79 -1.89 15.17
N ASP A 157 -1.13 -2.90 15.74
CA ASP A 157 0.22 -3.28 15.35
C ASP A 157 0.35 -3.75 13.88
N LEU A 158 1.57 -3.71 13.36
CA LEU A 158 1.96 -4.18 12.03
C LEU A 158 2.77 -5.48 12.18
N PRO A 159 2.13 -6.65 12.33
CA PRO A 159 2.81 -7.91 12.57
C PRO A 159 3.73 -8.34 11.42
N LEU A 160 3.54 -7.76 10.23
CA LEU A 160 4.39 -8.01 9.07
C LEU A 160 5.50 -6.95 8.89
N ALA A 161 5.68 -6.04 9.86
CA ALA A 161 6.70 -4.99 9.82
C ALA A 161 8.11 -5.53 9.53
N PRO A 162 8.58 -6.65 10.11
CA PRO A 162 9.92 -7.17 9.81
C PRO A 162 10.13 -7.54 8.33
N LEU A 163 9.07 -7.95 7.62
CA LEU A 163 9.14 -8.20 6.17
C LEU A 163 9.28 -6.88 5.40
N TRP A 164 8.58 -5.83 5.84
CA TRP A 164 8.67 -4.51 5.24
C TRP A 164 10.00 -3.83 5.54
N ASP A 165 10.58 -3.99 6.74
CA ASP A 165 11.93 -3.51 7.07
C ASP A 165 12.96 -4.07 6.07
N LEU A 166 12.87 -5.35 5.71
CA LEU A 166 13.71 -5.94 4.65
C LEU A 166 13.44 -5.35 3.27
N PHE A 167 12.17 -5.12 2.92
CA PHE A 167 11.80 -4.54 1.63
C PHE A 167 12.35 -3.12 1.44
N PHE A 168 12.39 -2.32 2.51
CA PHE A 168 12.80 -0.92 2.49
C PHE A 168 14.30 -0.68 2.76
N LYS A 169 15.03 -1.70 3.21
CA LYS A 169 16.44 -1.59 3.59
C LYS A 169 17.30 -1.03 2.45
N GLY A 170 18.01 0.07 2.70
CA GLY A 170 18.93 0.68 1.73
C GLY A 170 18.23 1.45 0.60
N GLN A 171 16.97 1.85 0.81
CA GLN A 171 16.15 2.59 -0.16
C GLN A 171 15.74 3.97 0.36
N GLU A 172 16.44 4.46 1.39
CA GLU A 172 16.18 5.75 2.02
C GLU A 172 16.19 6.87 0.97
N GLY A 173 15.29 7.84 1.12
CA GLY A 173 15.14 8.94 0.16
C GLY A 173 14.20 8.66 -1.01
N HIS A 174 13.82 7.40 -1.29
CA HIS A 174 12.89 7.03 -2.38
C HIS A 174 11.46 6.72 -1.91
N TYR A 175 11.21 6.74 -0.60
CA TYR A 175 9.90 6.47 -0.04
C TYR A 175 9.64 7.29 1.23
N SER A 176 8.37 7.35 1.60
CA SER A 176 7.92 7.81 2.91
C SER A 176 6.82 6.88 3.42
N ILE A 177 6.66 6.77 4.74
CA ILE A 177 5.70 5.87 5.38
C ILE A 177 4.80 6.67 6.30
N TYR A 178 3.50 6.40 6.22
CA TYR A 178 2.46 7.00 7.06
C TYR A 178 1.57 5.90 7.62
N VAL A 179 1.39 5.85 8.94
CA VAL A 179 0.61 4.81 9.61
C VAL A 179 -0.56 5.43 10.34
N HIS A 180 -1.78 5.02 9.97
CA HIS A 180 -2.99 5.33 10.71
C HIS A 180 -3.42 4.09 11.51
N THR A 181 -3.50 4.22 12.83
CA THR A 181 -3.96 3.16 13.75
C THR A 181 -5.22 3.60 14.50
N GLN A 182 -5.90 2.68 15.20
CA GLN A 182 -6.93 3.13 16.16
C GLN A 182 -6.29 4.04 17.22
N PRO A 183 -6.96 5.13 17.66
CA PRO A 183 -6.41 6.01 18.69
C PRO A 183 -6.18 5.31 20.05
N THR A 184 -6.92 4.23 20.32
CA THR A 184 -6.76 3.42 21.53
C THR A 184 -5.52 2.53 21.50
N PHE A 185 -4.84 2.40 20.35
CA PHE A 185 -3.61 1.64 20.23
C PHE A 185 -2.41 2.45 20.76
N ASN A 186 -1.75 1.93 21.79
CA ASN A 186 -0.62 2.56 22.47
C ASN A 186 0.75 1.93 22.11
N GLY A 187 0.79 0.99 21.18
CA GLY A 187 2.05 0.36 20.76
C GLY A 187 2.97 1.32 19.99
N THR A 188 4.26 1.03 20.08
CA THR A 188 5.33 1.74 19.37
C THR A 188 6.19 0.75 18.61
N PHE A 189 6.71 1.17 17.46
CA PHE A 189 7.67 0.36 16.71
C PHE A 189 9.08 0.51 17.29
N PRO A 190 9.93 -0.53 17.23
CA PRO A 190 11.34 -0.41 17.59
C PRO A 190 12.05 0.69 16.81
N GLU A 191 13.03 1.38 17.42
CA GLU A 191 13.75 2.52 16.79
C GLU A 191 14.44 2.15 15.47
N ASN A 192 14.85 0.89 15.32
CA ASN A 192 15.49 0.36 14.12
C ASN A 192 14.50 -0.05 13.02
N SER A 193 13.19 0.05 13.25
CA SER A 193 12.16 -0.24 12.24
C SER A 193 11.84 0.99 11.40
N VAL A 194 11.57 0.79 10.11
CA VAL A 194 11.18 1.88 9.20
C VAL A 194 9.85 2.55 9.59
N PHE A 195 9.05 1.88 10.42
CA PHE A 195 7.77 2.39 10.95
C PHE A 195 7.92 3.25 12.21
N HIS A 196 9.11 3.32 12.80
CA HIS A 196 9.35 4.17 13.97
C HIS A 196 9.03 5.63 13.68
N GLY A 197 8.23 6.27 14.56
CA GLY A 197 7.81 7.66 14.40
C GLY A 197 6.92 7.95 13.19
N ARG A 198 6.40 6.94 12.48
CA ARG A 198 5.60 7.12 11.25
C ARG A 198 4.08 7.22 11.47
N ARG A 199 3.62 7.17 12.73
CA ARG A 199 2.20 7.25 13.05
C ARG A 199 1.69 8.68 12.85
N ILE A 200 0.61 8.83 12.08
CA ILE A 200 -0.08 10.11 11.90
C ILE A 200 -1.10 10.35 13.04
N PRO A 201 -1.49 11.61 13.30
CA PRO A 201 -2.66 11.91 14.12
C PRO A 201 -3.88 11.15 13.59
N SER A 202 -4.34 10.15 14.35
CA SER A 202 -5.36 9.19 13.91
C SER A 202 -6.70 9.44 14.61
N LYS A 203 -7.80 9.01 13.98
CA LYS A 203 -9.16 9.08 14.55
C LYS A 203 -9.83 7.70 14.51
N PRO A 204 -10.87 7.44 15.30
CA PRO A 204 -11.54 6.14 15.28
C PRO A 204 -12.05 5.78 13.88
N VAL A 205 -11.82 4.53 13.47
CA VAL A 205 -12.28 3.99 12.19
C VAL A 205 -13.13 2.76 12.43
N GLU A 206 -14.36 2.80 11.94
CA GLU A 206 -15.25 1.66 11.89
C GLU A 206 -15.28 1.06 10.48
N TRP A 207 -15.40 -0.27 10.44
CA TRP A 207 -15.49 -1.00 9.18
C TRP A 207 -16.82 -0.73 8.46
N ALA A 208 -16.76 -0.65 7.12
CA ALA A 208 -17.90 -0.32 6.25
C ALA A 208 -18.61 1.03 6.57
N ASN A 209 -17.96 1.89 7.36
CA ASN A 209 -18.44 3.22 7.76
C ASN A 209 -17.70 4.31 6.98
N PHE A 210 -18.33 5.47 6.83
CA PHE A 210 -17.75 6.68 6.24
C PHE A 210 -16.46 7.15 6.92
N THR A 211 -16.24 6.78 8.19
CA THR A 211 -14.96 7.01 8.89
C THR A 211 -13.75 6.40 8.16
N MET A 212 -13.95 5.33 7.38
CA MET A 212 -12.91 4.70 6.56
C MET A 212 -12.36 5.67 5.51
N ILE A 213 -13.25 6.29 4.71
CA ILE A 213 -12.86 7.29 3.71
C ILE A 213 -12.16 8.49 4.37
N LYS A 214 -12.63 8.91 5.56
CA LYS A 214 -11.97 10.00 6.30
C LYS A 214 -10.53 9.64 6.69
N ALA A 215 -10.27 8.40 7.09
CA ALA A 215 -8.91 7.96 7.40
C ALA A 215 -8.02 7.88 6.15
N GLU A 216 -8.55 7.40 5.03
CA GLU A 216 -7.84 7.40 3.74
C GLU A 216 -7.49 8.81 3.29
N LYS A 217 -8.44 9.76 3.34
CA LYS A 217 -8.19 11.17 3.04
C LYS A 217 -7.17 11.80 4.00
N ARG A 218 -7.16 11.39 5.28
CA ARG A 218 -6.18 11.88 6.27
C ARG A 218 -4.77 11.38 5.99
N LEU A 219 -4.63 10.10 5.61
CA LEU A 219 -3.36 9.52 5.16
C LEU A 219 -2.85 10.26 3.92
N LEU A 220 -3.72 10.48 2.93
CA LEU A 220 -3.38 11.24 1.72
C LEU A 220 -2.92 12.66 2.06
N ALA A 221 -3.67 13.38 2.89
CA ALA A 221 -3.35 14.77 3.20
C ALA A 221 -2.03 14.90 3.99
N ASN A 222 -1.74 13.97 4.92
CA ASN A 222 -0.42 13.89 5.56
C ASN A 222 0.69 13.62 4.55
N ALA A 223 0.48 12.64 3.67
CA ALA A 223 1.48 12.26 2.67
C ALA A 223 1.76 13.36 1.64
N LEU A 224 0.76 14.20 1.34
CA LEU A 224 0.87 15.31 0.39
C LEU A 224 1.69 16.50 0.93
N LEU A 225 1.92 16.58 2.25
CA LEU A 225 2.78 17.61 2.84
C LEU A 225 4.25 17.48 2.38
N ASP A 226 4.71 16.26 2.08
CA ASP A 226 5.99 16.05 1.41
C ASP A 226 5.80 16.24 -0.10
N THR A 227 6.44 17.28 -0.65
CA THR A 227 6.38 17.62 -2.09
C THR A 227 7.08 16.60 -2.97
N SER A 228 8.01 15.82 -2.42
CA SER A 228 8.71 14.76 -3.15
C SER A 228 7.82 13.53 -3.39
N ASN A 229 6.75 13.34 -2.62
CA ASN A 229 5.81 12.24 -2.84
C ASN A 229 5.00 12.41 -4.13
N GLN A 230 5.24 11.52 -5.10
CA GLN A 230 4.58 11.52 -6.41
C GLN A 230 3.58 10.37 -6.59
N ARG A 231 3.72 9.30 -5.82
CA ARG A 231 2.84 8.11 -5.87
C ARG A 231 2.39 7.73 -4.47
N PHE A 232 1.12 7.35 -4.33
CA PHE A 232 0.48 7.09 -3.05
C PHE A 232 -0.14 5.70 -3.08
N VAL A 233 0.30 4.81 -2.19
CA VAL A 233 -0.14 3.41 -2.11
C VAL A 233 -0.85 3.19 -0.78
N LEU A 234 -2.09 2.70 -0.81
CA LEU A 234 -2.83 2.31 0.39
C LEU A 234 -2.66 0.82 0.69
N LEU A 235 -2.28 0.48 1.93
CA LEU A 235 -2.02 -0.87 2.42
C LEU A 235 -2.65 -1.10 3.81
N SER A 236 -2.75 -2.35 4.23
CA SER A 236 -3.17 -2.75 5.60
C SER A 236 -2.05 -3.47 6.35
N GLU A 237 -2.29 -3.77 7.62
CA GLU A 237 -1.43 -4.62 8.45
C GLU A 237 -1.22 -6.05 7.89
N SER A 238 -2.05 -6.46 6.93
CA SER A 238 -2.08 -7.81 6.35
C SER A 238 -1.59 -7.88 4.90
N CYS A 239 -1.04 -6.78 4.39
CA CYS A 239 -0.47 -6.71 3.05
C CYS A 239 1.02 -7.07 3.05
N ILE A 240 1.48 -7.67 1.95
CA ILE A 240 2.91 -7.93 1.68
C ILE A 240 3.30 -7.36 0.31
N PRO A 241 4.57 -6.99 0.10
CA PRO A 241 5.09 -6.77 -1.24
C PRO A 241 5.24 -8.10 -1.98
N LEU A 242 5.10 -8.07 -3.31
CA LEU A 242 5.33 -9.23 -4.17
C LEU A 242 6.66 -9.17 -4.90
N PHE A 243 7.30 -8.00 -4.98
CA PHE A 243 8.55 -7.73 -5.68
C PHE A 243 9.48 -6.89 -4.79
N ASN A 244 10.76 -6.78 -5.16
CA ASN A 244 11.70 -5.90 -4.47
C ASN A 244 11.43 -4.43 -4.74
N PHE A 245 11.97 -3.57 -3.87
CA PHE A 245 11.71 -2.15 -3.92
C PHE A 245 12.09 -1.50 -5.25
N PRO A 246 13.28 -1.74 -5.87
CA PRO A 246 13.60 -1.12 -7.15
C PRO A 246 12.60 -1.46 -8.27
N THR A 247 12.07 -2.69 -8.28
CA THR A 247 11.02 -3.09 -9.23
C THR A 247 9.73 -2.34 -8.98
N VAL A 248 9.27 -2.27 -7.72
CA VAL A 248 8.05 -1.55 -7.33
C VAL A 248 8.19 -0.06 -7.62
N TYR A 249 9.34 0.52 -7.28
CA TYR A 249 9.65 1.93 -7.48
C TYR A 249 9.61 2.31 -8.95
N SER A 250 10.37 1.60 -9.80
CA SER A 250 10.38 1.84 -11.23
C SER A 250 9.00 1.64 -11.87
N TYR A 251 8.22 0.64 -11.43
CA TYR A 251 6.86 0.42 -11.92
C TYR A 251 5.94 1.60 -11.60
N LEU A 252 5.98 2.11 -10.37
CA LEU A 252 5.06 3.15 -9.93
C LEU A 252 5.47 4.53 -10.46
N ILE A 253 6.74 4.91 -10.33
CA ILE A 253 7.24 6.21 -10.80
C ILE A 253 7.01 6.37 -12.31
N ASN A 254 7.27 5.33 -13.10
CA ASN A 254 7.12 5.39 -14.57
C ASN A 254 5.70 5.12 -15.07
N SER A 255 4.70 4.94 -14.20
CA SER A 255 3.34 4.63 -14.66
C SER A 255 2.64 5.86 -15.26
N THR A 256 1.97 5.70 -16.40
CA THR A 256 1.14 6.75 -16.99
C THR A 256 -0.31 6.73 -16.49
N GLN A 257 -0.66 5.79 -15.59
CA GLN A 257 -2.02 5.58 -15.12
C GLN A 257 -2.08 5.45 -13.60
N ASN A 258 -3.28 5.69 -13.07
CA ASN A 258 -3.69 5.35 -11.71
C ASN A 258 -4.24 3.92 -11.67
N PHE A 259 -4.18 3.29 -10.50
CA PHE A 259 -4.66 1.93 -10.27
C PHE A 259 -5.75 1.91 -9.21
N VAL A 260 -6.91 2.44 -9.60
CA VAL A 260 -8.17 2.32 -8.88
C VAL A 260 -9.02 1.30 -9.63
N GLU A 261 -9.40 0.22 -8.95
CA GLU A 261 -10.37 -0.72 -9.52
C GLU A 261 -11.74 -0.06 -9.59
N ALA A 262 -12.35 -0.07 -10.77
CA ALA A 262 -13.65 0.56 -10.98
C ALA A 262 -14.44 -0.21 -12.04
N TYR A 263 -15.60 -0.74 -11.65
CA TYR A 263 -16.49 -1.48 -12.53
C TYR A 263 -17.95 -1.30 -12.11
N ASP A 264 -18.86 -1.52 -13.06
CA ASP A 264 -20.29 -1.51 -12.79
C ASP A 264 -20.74 -2.92 -12.38
N LEU A 265 -21.19 -3.04 -11.13
CA LEU A 265 -21.68 -4.30 -10.57
C LEU A 265 -23.19 -4.20 -10.34
N ARG A 266 -23.98 -5.05 -11.00
CA ARG A 266 -25.45 -4.99 -10.90
C ARG A 266 -26.02 -5.40 -9.53
N GLY A 267 -25.35 -6.30 -8.81
CA GLY A 267 -25.88 -6.92 -7.60
C GLY A 267 -25.97 -6.03 -6.36
N SER A 268 -26.35 -6.64 -5.23
CA SER A 268 -26.53 -5.99 -3.93
C SER A 268 -25.28 -5.28 -3.40
N GLY A 269 -24.08 -5.78 -3.74
CA GLY A 269 -22.80 -5.15 -3.42
C GLY A 269 -22.38 -4.00 -4.34
N GLY A 270 -23.12 -3.74 -5.42
CA GLY A 270 -22.82 -2.74 -6.44
C GLY A 270 -23.90 -1.67 -6.52
N ARG A 271 -24.69 -1.70 -7.61
CA ARG A 271 -25.84 -0.82 -7.86
C ARG A 271 -26.89 -0.89 -6.74
N GLY A 272 -27.05 -2.02 -6.06
CA GLY A 272 -27.95 -2.12 -4.89
C GLY A 272 -27.59 -1.21 -3.72
N ARG A 273 -26.35 -0.67 -3.70
CA ARG A 273 -25.89 0.30 -2.70
C ARG A 273 -26.03 1.75 -3.14
N TYR A 274 -26.45 2.00 -4.38
CA TYR A 274 -26.70 3.35 -4.87
C TYR A 274 -27.96 3.94 -4.23
N ASN A 275 -27.97 5.25 -3.98
CA ASN A 275 -29.14 5.96 -3.46
C ASN A 275 -29.63 6.95 -4.52
N LEU A 276 -30.89 6.83 -4.96
CA LEU A 276 -31.49 7.70 -5.97
C LEU A 276 -31.41 9.19 -5.62
N ARG A 277 -31.33 9.55 -4.33
CA ARG A 277 -31.17 10.94 -3.86
C ARG A 277 -29.77 11.53 -4.09
N MET A 278 -28.85 10.76 -4.65
CA MET A 278 -27.56 11.28 -5.12
C MET A 278 -27.67 11.90 -6.52
N MET A 279 -28.82 11.75 -7.19
CA MET A 279 -29.13 12.49 -8.42
C MET A 279 -29.47 13.95 -8.12
N PRO A 280 -29.16 14.88 -9.05
CA PRO A 280 -28.51 14.63 -10.35
C PRO A 280 -26.99 14.55 -10.30
N GLU A 281 -26.36 14.77 -9.14
CA GLU A 281 -24.90 14.93 -9.04
C GLU A 281 -24.11 13.66 -9.36
N ILE A 282 -24.62 12.49 -8.98
CA ILE A 282 -24.11 11.17 -9.37
C ILE A 282 -25.31 10.39 -9.88
N THR A 283 -25.28 9.91 -11.12
CA THR A 283 -26.31 9.03 -11.66
C THR A 283 -25.99 7.56 -11.38
N LEU A 284 -26.98 6.67 -11.55
CA LEU A 284 -26.76 5.23 -11.39
C LEU A 284 -25.73 4.69 -12.38
N GLU A 285 -25.69 5.24 -13.60
CA GLU A 285 -24.77 4.86 -14.67
C GLU A 285 -23.33 5.25 -14.36
N GLN A 286 -23.15 6.27 -13.52
CA GLN A 286 -21.84 6.74 -13.04
C GLN A 286 -21.36 5.97 -11.80
N TRP A 287 -22.26 5.32 -11.06
CA TRP A 287 -21.93 4.57 -9.86
C TRP A 287 -20.98 3.40 -10.14
N ARG A 288 -19.89 3.30 -9.39
CA ARG A 288 -18.91 2.22 -9.54
C ARG A 288 -18.64 1.52 -8.22
N LYS A 289 -18.32 0.23 -8.34
CA LYS A 289 -17.72 -0.59 -7.28
C LYS A 289 -16.22 -0.74 -7.59
N GLY A 290 -15.43 -0.88 -6.54
CA GLY A 290 -14.01 -1.19 -6.62
C GLY A 290 -13.47 -1.84 -5.36
N SER A 291 -12.16 -2.08 -5.38
CA SER A 291 -11.35 -2.39 -4.20
C SER A 291 -11.06 -1.12 -3.41
N GLN A 292 -11.05 -1.23 -2.08
CA GLN A 292 -10.52 -0.18 -1.19
C GLN A 292 -9.04 0.13 -1.50
N TRP A 293 -8.25 -0.89 -1.83
CA TRP A 293 -6.82 -0.76 -2.06
C TRP A 293 -6.52 -0.15 -3.42
N PHE A 294 -5.87 1.01 -3.42
CA PHE A 294 -5.51 1.76 -4.62
C PHE A 294 -4.03 2.15 -4.65
N GLN A 295 -3.56 2.48 -5.85
CA GLN A 295 -2.40 3.35 -6.05
C GLN A 295 -2.78 4.52 -6.94
N ILE A 296 -2.46 5.74 -6.51
CA ILE A 296 -2.75 6.97 -7.26
C ILE A 296 -1.54 7.89 -7.32
N ASP A 297 -1.51 8.78 -8.31
CA ASP A 297 -0.54 9.86 -8.44
C ASP A 297 -0.88 11.07 -7.55
N ARG A 298 0.07 12.01 -7.45
CA ARG A 298 -0.08 13.22 -6.65
C ARG A 298 -1.26 14.08 -7.09
N GLU A 299 -1.48 14.22 -8.39
CA GLU A 299 -2.55 15.05 -8.92
C GLU A 299 -3.92 14.50 -8.52
N LEU A 300 -4.16 13.20 -8.71
CA LEU A 300 -5.40 12.58 -8.28
C LEU A 300 -5.57 12.60 -6.76
N ALA A 301 -4.48 12.45 -5.99
CA ALA A 301 -4.52 12.60 -4.54
C ALA A 301 -5.00 14.00 -4.11
N LEU A 302 -4.48 15.06 -4.75
CA LEU A 302 -4.92 16.45 -4.51
C LEU A 302 -6.41 16.64 -4.85
N GLN A 303 -6.87 16.06 -5.95
CA GLN A 303 -8.29 16.11 -6.36
C GLN A 303 -9.21 15.38 -5.37
N ILE A 304 -8.76 14.24 -4.83
CA ILE A 304 -9.52 13.50 -3.82
C ILE A 304 -9.59 14.29 -2.51
N ILE A 305 -8.50 14.89 -2.03
CA ILE A 305 -8.55 15.64 -0.77
C ILE A 305 -9.32 16.96 -0.88
N SER A 306 -9.31 17.60 -2.07
CA SER A 306 -10.05 18.83 -2.33
C SER A 306 -11.55 18.62 -2.58
N ASP A 307 -11.98 17.41 -2.98
CA ASP A 307 -13.40 17.13 -3.17
C ASP A 307 -14.20 17.39 -1.89
N ARG A 308 -15.13 18.33 -1.99
CA ARG A 308 -16.14 18.67 -0.98
C ARG A 308 -17.55 18.25 -1.39
N LYS A 309 -17.81 18.16 -2.70
CA LYS A 309 -19.14 17.92 -3.26
C LYS A 309 -19.54 16.45 -3.14
N TYR A 310 -18.76 15.56 -3.73
CA TYR A 310 -19.14 14.15 -3.81
C TYR A 310 -18.96 13.45 -2.47
N ILE A 311 -17.88 13.77 -1.74
CA ILE A 311 -17.66 13.28 -0.38
C ILE A 311 -18.85 13.61 0.56
N ALA A 312 -19.45 14.79 0.44
CA ALA A 312 -20.61 15.19 1.24
C ALA A 312 -21.88 14.39 0.86
N LEU A 313 -22.08 14.11 -0.42
CA LEU A 313 -23.17 13.22 -0.88
C LEU A 313 -22.99 11.82 -0.32
N PHE A 314 -21.77 11.26 -0.39
CA PHE A 314 -21.49 9.95 0.20
C PHE A 314 -21.75 9.96 1.71
N LYS A 315 -21.30 10.99 2.44
CA LYS A 315 -21.58 11.14 3.88
C LYS A 315 -23.08 11.17 4.19
N LYS A 316 -23.84 11.91 3.40
CA LYS A 316 -25.28 12.14 3.63
C LYS A 316 -26.14 10.94 3.25
N PHE A 317 -25.80 10.28 2.15
CA PHE A 317 -26.68 9.29 1.51
C PHE A 317 -26.19 7.86 1.58
N SER A 318 -24.95 7.63 2.00
CA SER A 318 -24.49 6.32 2.45
C SER A 318 -24.97 6.13 3.90
N LYS A 319 -26.17 5.57 4.05
CA LYS A 319 -26.65 5.04 5.34
C LYS A 319 -25.62 4.03 5.90
N PRO A 320 -25.58 3.79 7.22
CA PRO A 320 -24.56 2.93 7.86
C PRO A 320 -24.39 1.58 7.15
N ALA A 321 -23.15 1.09 7.11
CA ALA A 321 -22.74 -0.24 6.60
C ALA A 321 -22.83 -0.46 5.07
N ARG A 322 -22.53 0.56 4.25
CA ARG A 322 -22.51 0.42 2.77
C ARG A 322 -21.13 0.44 2.10
N TYR A 323 -20.05 0.29 2.88
CA TYR A 323 -18.69 0.14 2.35
C TYR A 323 -18.37 1.27 1.36
N SER A 324 -18.62 2.50 1.80
CA SER A 324 -18.47 3.69 0.96
C SER A 324 -17.05 3.83 0.42
N ASP A 325 -16.05 3.30 1.15
CA ASP A 325 -14.65 3.16 0.73
C ASP A 325 -14.50 2.38 -0.58
N GLU A 326 -15.38 1.42 -0.84
CA GLU A 326 -15.38 0.62 -2.07
C GLU A 326 -16.18 1.25 -3.23
N HIS A 327 -16.72 2.45 -3.03
CA HIS A 327 -17.59 3.13 -4.02
C HIS A 327 -17.18 4.57 -4.30
N TYR A 328 -16.73 5.32 -3.30
CA TYR A 328 -16.44 6.74 -3.43
C TYR A 328 -15.33 7.02 -4.44
N ILE A 329 -14.11 6.53 -4.19
CA ILE A 329 -12.97 6.74 -5.08
C ILE A 329 -13.22 6.13 -6.48
N PRO A 330 -13.72 4.88 -6.61
CA PRO A 330 -14.05 4.30 -7.92
C PRO A 330 -15.05 5.15 -8.73
N THR A 331 -16.09 5.68 -8.08
CA THR A 331 -17.10 6.52 -8.73
C THR A 331 -16.51 7.88 -9.12
N PHE A 332 -15.81 8.54 -8.19
CA PHE A 332 -15.18 9.84 -8.43
C PHE A 332 -14.18 9.80 -9.59
N VAL A 333 -13.29 8.80 -9.58
CA VAL A 333 -12.29 8.60 -10.64
C VAL A 333 -12.95 8.28 -11.98
N SER A 334 -13.98 7.43 -11.99
CA SER A 334 -14.68 7.09 -13.24
C SER A 334 -15.45 8.27 -13.85
N MET A 335 -15.90 9.20 -13.02
CA MET A 335 -16.62 10.39 -13.48
C MET A 335 -15.69 11.50 -13.98
N LYS A 336 -14.48 11.61 -13.41
CA LYS A 336 -13.62 12.80 -13.59
C LYS A 336 -12.24 12.50 -14.20
N PHE A 337 -11.74 11.29 -14.04
CA PHE A 337 -10.34 10.92 -14.34
C PHE A 337 -10.22 9.56 -15.06
N TRP A 338 -11.25 9.16 -15.80
CA TRP A 338 -11.34 7.82 -16.40
C TRP A 338 -10.21 7.52 -17.39
N GLU A 339 -9.76 8.50 -18.17
CA GLU A 339 -8.67 8.34 -19.17
C GLU A 339 -7.32 8.01 -18.54
N ARG A 340 -7.11 8.47 -17.30
CA ARG A 340 -5.88 8.26 -16.52
C ARG A 340 -6.02 7.12 -15.52
N ASN A 341 -7.07 6.31 -15.59
CA ASN A 341 -7.28 5.20 -14.69
C ASN A 341 -7.29 3.86 -15.42
N SER A 342 -6.62 2.87 -14.82
CA SER A 342 -6.50 1.53 -15.39
C SER A 342 -7.67 0.60 -15.08
N ASN A 343 -8.63 1.04 -14.26
CA ASN A 343 -9.77 0.26 -13.77
C ASN A 343 -9.39 -1.06 -13.07
N ARG A 344 -8.15 -1.16 -12.56
CA ARG A 344 -7.65 -2.31 -11.80
C ARG A 344 -6.87 -1.86 -10.57
N THR A 345 -6.78 -2.72 -9.56
CA THR A 345 -5.89 -2.53 -8.41
C THR A 345 -4.54 -3.23 -8.63
N LEU A 346 -3.51 -2.77 -7.92
CA LEU A 346 -2.21 -3.45 -7.81
C LEU A 346 -2.12 -4.44 -6.64
N THR A 347 -3.22 -4.65 -5.92
CA THR A 347 -3.27 -5.57 -4.78
C THR A 347 -3.96 -6.88 -5.17
N TRP A 348 -3.21 -7.97 -5.11
CA TRP A 348 -3.75 -9.31 -5.33
C TRP A 348 -4.58 -9.77 -4.13
N VAL A 349 -5.75 -10.34 -4.40
CA VAL A 349 -6.67 -10.85 -3.40
C VAL A 349 -7.24 -12.18 -3.88
N ASP A 350 -7.35 -13.16 -2.97
CA ASP A 350 -8.07 -14.40 -3.21
C ASP A 350 -9.45 -14.37 -2.56
N TRP A 351 -10.48 -14.72 -3.32
CA TRP A 351 -11.86 -14.83 -2.85
C TRP A 351 -12.38 -16.27 -2.84
N ALA A 352 -11.59 -17.25 -3.29
CA ALA A 352 -12.05 -18.64 -3.48
C ALA A 352 -12.57 -19.30 -2.19
N PHE A 353 -11.97 -18.97 -1.04
CA PHE A 353 -12.35 -19.50 0.28
C PHE A 353 -12.63 -18.38 1.29
N GLY A 354 -12.97 -17.19 0.78
CA GLY A 354 -13.36 -16.05 1.61
C GLY A 354 -14.64 -16.35 2.39
N ARG A 355 -14.76 -15.79 3.60
CA ARG A 355 -16.01 -15.83 4.38
C ARG A 355 -16.67 -14.46 4.32
N ALA A 356 -17.93 -14.43 3.89
CA ALA A 356 -18.73 -13.21 3.73
C ALA A 356 -17.98 -12.13 2.90
N ALA A 357 -17.79 -10.94 3.46
CA ALA A 357 -17.13 -9.81 2.80
C ALA A 357 -15.59 -9.79 3.00
N HIS A 358 -14.98 -10.92 3.36
CA HIS A 358 -13.54 -11.01 3.58
C HIS A 358 -12.86 -12.05 2.67
N PRO A 359 -11.68 -11.72 2.10
CA PRO A 359 -10.94 -12.65 1.27
C PRO A 359 -10.31 -13.79 2.08
N THR A 360 -9.84 -14.82 1.37
CA THR A 360 -9.04 -15.91 1.93
C THR A 360 -7.85 -15.33 2.71
N SER A 361 -7.60 -15.90 3.89
CA SER A 361 -6.45 -15.54 4.72
C SER A 361 -5.37 -16.61 4.67
N PHE A 362 -4.12 -16.21 4.50
CA PHE A 362 -2.97 -17.09 4.39
C PHE A 362 -2.17 -17.08 5.69
N GLY A 363 -2.11 -18.23 6.38
CA GLY A 363 -1.23 -18.45 7.53
C GLY A 363 0.06 -19.17 7.13
N ARG A 364 0.83 -19.59 8.13
CA ARG A 364 2.15 -20.24 7.96
C ARG A 364 2.20 -21.33 6.88
N LEU A 365 1.25 -22.25 6.90
CA LEU A 365 1.27 -23.44 6.03
C LEU A 365 0.83 -23.12 4.60
N GLN A 366 -0.01 -22.10 4.41
CA GLN A 366 -0.48 -21.69 3.09
C GLN A 366 0.56 -20.89 2.31
N VAL A 367 1.51 -20.24 2.99
CA VAL A 367 2.62 -19.52 2.32
C VAL A 367 3.61 -20.50 1.70
N THR A 368 3.45 -20.71 0.39
CA THR A 368 4.32 -21.58 -0.42
C THR A 368 4.98 -20.81 -1.56
N ILE A 369 6.11 -21.33 -2.07
CA ILE A 369 6.78 -20.78 -3.27
C ILE A 369 5.83 -20.77 -4.47
N LYS A 370 5.05 -21.85 -4.65
CA LYS A 370 4.07 -21.96 -5.75
C LYS A 370 3.02 -20.86 -5.68
N LEU A 371 2.47 -20.61 -4.49
CA LEU A 371 1.49 -19.54 -4.26
C LEU A 371 2.08 -18.17 -4.64
N LEU A 372 3.25 -17.82 -4.10
CA LEU A 372 3.87 -16.51 -4.34
C LEU A 372 4.30 -16.30 -5.80
N LYS A 373 4.80 -17.34 -6.48
CA LYS A 373 5.06 -17.29 -7.93
C LYS A 373 3.77 -17.07 -8.72
N GLY A 374 2.68 -17.75 -8.34
CA GLY A 374 1.36 -17.58 -8.93
C GLY A 374 0.85 -16.14 -8.78
N MET A 375 0.99 -15.53 -7.61
CA MET A 375 0.61 -14.13 -7.37
C MET A 375 1.41 -13.14 -8.25
N ARG A 376 2.69 -13.44 -8.51
CA ARG A 376 3.59 -12.56 -9.28
C ARG A 376 3.39 -12.61 -10.80
N SER A 377 3.04 -13.77 -11.35
CA SER A 377 3.03 -13.97 -12.82
C SER A 377 1.85 -14.78 -13.36
N GLY A 378 0.85 -15.07 -12.53
CA GLY A 378 -0.31 -15.90 -12.91
C GLY A 378 -1.37 -15.17 -13.74
N ARG A 379 -1.22 -13.85 -13.98
CA ARG A 379 -2.19 -13.03 -14.72
C ARG A 379 -1.48 -12.18 -15.78
N LYS A 380 -2.17 -11.91 -16.88
CA LYS A 380 -1.76 -10.94 -17.91
C LYS A 380 -2.60 -9.68 -17.78
N CYS A 381 -1.97 -8.52 -17.97
CA CYS A 381 -2.63 -7.21 -17.90
C CYS A 381 -1.86 -6.20 -18.77
N THR A 382 -2.42 -4.99 -18.86
CA THR A 382 -1.79 -3.87 -19.55
C THR A 382 -1.09 -2.94 -18.55
N TYR A 383 0.11 -2.52 -18.91
CA TYR A 383 0.91 -1.50 -18.21
C TYR A 383 1.53 -0.58 -19.26
N ASN A 384 1.24 0.72 -19.18
CA ASN A 384 1.69 1.73 -20.15
C ASN A 384 1.47 1.30 -21.62
N GLY A 385 0.29 0.75 -21.91
CA GLY A 385 -0.08 0.28 -23.26
C GLY A 385 0.51 -1.08 -23.68
N LYS A 386 1.40 -1.69 -22.87
CA LYS A 386 2.05 -2.97 -23.19
C LYS A 386 1.50 -4.11 -22.33
N LYS A 387 1.43 -5.31 -22.91
CA LYS A 387 1.08 -6.52 -22.17
C LYS A 387 2.22 -6.93 -21.23
N THR A 388 1.89 -7.27 -19.98
CA THR A 388 2.84 -7.72 -18.96
C THR A 388 2.21 -8.80 -18.07
N ASN A 389 3.06 -9.54 -17.37
CA ASN A 389 2.64 -10.48 -16.32
C ASN A 389 2.72 -9.85 -14.91
N VAL A 390 3.27 -8.64 -14.77
CA VAL A 390 3.38 -7.91 -13.50
C VAL A 390 2.11 -7.08 -13.27
N CYS A 391 1.08 -7.75 -12.77
CA CYS A 391 -0.25 -7.15 -12.61
C CYS A 391 -0.53 -6.67 -11.20
N CYS A 392 0.04 -7.32 -10.19
CA CYS A 392 -0.10 -6.93 -8.80
C CYS A 392 1.30 -6.72 -8.21
N LEU A 393 1.49 -5.64 -7.46
CA LEU A 393 2.74 -5.37 -6.73
C LEU A 393 2.65 -5.79 -5.26
N PHE A 394 1.42 -5.94 -4.76
CA PHE A 394 1.13 -6.29 -3.37
C PHE A 394 0.14 -7.45 -3.31
N ALA A 395 0.04 -8.12 -2.17
CA ALA A 395 -0.95 -9.17 -1.94
C ALA A 395 -1.50 -9.14 -0.51
N ARG A 396 -2.73 -9.65 -0.36
CA ARG A 396 -3.44 -9.83 0.92
C ARG A 396 -4.37 -11.06 0.84
N LYS A 397 -4.78 -11.67 1.95
CA LYS A 397 -4.63 -11.27 3.36
C LYS A 397 -3.72 -12.22 4.11
N PHE A 398 -2.59 -11.76 4.61
CA PHE A 398 -1.64 -12.59 5.36
C PHE A 398 -1.86 -12.43 6.86
N LEU A 399 -1.89 -13.56 7.58
CA LEU A 399 -2.01 -13.60 9.04
C LEU A 399 -0.65 -13.37 9.70
N PRO A 400 -0.58 -12.94 10.98
CA PRO A 400 0.68 -12.82 11.71
C PRO A 400 1.52 -14.11 11.68
N SER A 401 0.85 -15.27 11.77
CA SER A 401 1.50 -16.59 11.70
C SER A 401 2.21 -16.87 10.36
N ALA A 402 1.97 -16.08 9.32
CA ALA A 402 2.67 -16.19 8.04
C ALA A 402 4.10 -15.64 8.07
N LEU A 403 4.43 -14.76 9.02
CA LEU A 403 5.68 -13.98 9.02
C LEU A 403 6.93 -14.86 8.90
N ASP A 404 7.10 -15.84 9.77
CA ASP A 404 8.28 -16.72 9.76
C ASP A 404 8.50 -17.41 8.42
N ARG A 405 7.40 -17.81 7.77
CA ARG A 405 7.45 -18.47 6.47
C ARG A 405 7.77 -17.48 5.36
N LEU A 406 7.21 -16.27 5.44
CA LEU A 406 7.49 -15.18 4.52
C LEU A 406 8.96 -14.77 4.59
N LEU A 407 9.52 -14.54 5.77
CA LEU A 407 10.94 -14.18 5.94
C LEU A 407 11.90 -15.24 5.36
N LYS A 408 11.54 -16.52 5.43
CA LYS A 408 12.33 -17.61 4.83
C LYS A 408 12.24 -17.69 3.30
N ILE A 409 11.14 -17.23 2.69
CA ILE A 409 10.88 -17.38 1.25
C ILE A 409 11.09 -16.08 0.47
N ALA A 410 10.82 -14.92 1.08
CA ALA A 410 10.88 -13.61 0.45
C ALA A 410 12.23 -13.32 -0.22
N PRO A 411 13.40 -13.59 0.42
CA PRO A 411 14.69 -13.37 -0.25
C PRO A 411 14.86 -14.17 -1.54
N LYS A 412 14.28 -15.39 -1.61
CA LYS A 412 14.39 -16.28 -2.76
C LYS A 412 13.44 -15.90 -3.90
N ILE A 413 12.29 -15.33 -3.60
CA ILE A 413 11.20 -15.11 -4.57
C ILE A 413 10.97 -13.63 -4.86
N MET A 414 10.94 -12.81 -3.80
CA MET A 414 10.70 -11.37 -3.87
C MET A 414 11.99 -10.58 -4.15
N LYS A 415 13.17 -11.16 -3.85
CA LYS A 415 14.51 -10.66 -4.15
C LYS A 415 14.94 -9.42 -3.35
N PHE A 416 14.68 -9.43 -2.04
CA PHE A 416 15.20 -8.46 -1.08
C PHE A 416 15.57 -9.16 0.23
#